data_AF-A0AAX0B514-F1
#
_entry.id   AF-A0AAX0B514-F1
#
_cell.length_a   1.000
_cell.length_b   1.000
_cell.length_c   1.000
_cell.angle_alpha   90.00
_cell.angle_beta   90.00
_cell.angle_gamma   90.00
#
_symmetry.space_group_name_H-M   'P 1'
#
loop_
_entity.id
_entity.type
_entity.pdbx_description
1 polymer ?
#
loop_
_entity_poly.entity_id
_entity_poly.type
_entity_poly.pdbx_seq_one_letter_code
_entity_poly.pdbx_strand_id
1 'polypeptide(L)'
;MKRVKLSTLPKDTIVLVDGYSIVDTVEDILEDLENYKTKKIYTTTGYHAKFDARRILDDAIENQQENGMYEDWDESIQSDITQEDINDLQIIFDRILSRSSNIAYEADKLIEIDM
;
A
#
# COMPACT_ATOMS: atom_id res chain seq x y z
N MET A 1 -8.01 16.69 13.50
CA MET A 1 -7.81 15.23 13.61
C MET A 1 -8.47 14.71 14.86
N LYS A 2 -9.18 13.58 14.78
CA LYS A 2 -9.62 12.86 15.99
C LYS A 2 -8.39 12.27 16.70
N ARG A 3 -8.41 12.25 18.03
CA ARG A 3 -7.38 11.64 18.87
C ARG A 3 -7.88 10.34 19.47
N VAL A 4 -6.97 9.40 19.68
CA VAL A 4 -7.22 8.12 20.37
C VAL A 4 -6.19 7.96 21.47
N LYS A 5 -6.60 7.41 22.61
CA LYS A 5 -5.72 7.17 23.75
C LYS A 5 -4.89 5.91 23.54
N LEU A 6 -3.59 5.97 23.80
CA LEU A 6 -2.68 4.82 23.68
C LEU A 6 -3.20 3.63 24.52
N SER A 7 -3.65 3.90 25.74
CA SER A 7 -4.17 2.89 26.68
C SER A 7 -5.40 2.11 26.17
N THR A 8 -6.08 2.60 25.12
CA THR A 8 -7.28 1.96 24.55
C THR A 8 -6.98 1.07 23.36
N LEU A 9 -5.74 1.05 22.87
CA LEU A 9 -5.33 0.29 21.69
C LEU A 9 -4.78 -1.09 22.08
N PRO A 10 -5.08 -2.15 21.30
CA PRO A 10 -4.40 -3.43 21.41
C PRO A 10 -2.88 -3.28 21.25
N LYS A 11 -2.11 -4.09 22.00
CA LYS A 11 -0.64 -4.08 21.99
C LYS A 11 -0.02 -4.32 20.61
N ASP A 12 -0.64 -5.19 19.81
CA ASP A 12 -0.23 -5.56 18.45
C ASP A 12 -0.66 -4.54 17.38
N THR A 13 -1.30 -3.43 17.77
CA THR A 13 -1.70 -2.37 16.83
C THR A 13 -0.47 -1.75 16.20
N ILE A 14 -0.40 -1.78 14.87
CA ILE A 14 0.66 -1.10 14.10
C ILE A 14 0.45 0.41 14.13
N VAL A 15 1.52 1.14 14.47
CA VAL A 15 1.57 2.60 14.56
C VAL A 15 2.66 3.16 13.67
N LEU A 16 2.44 4.40 13.20
CA LEU A 16 3.46 5.18 12.50
C LEU A 16 4.02 6.25 13.43
N VAL A 17 5.34 6.29 13.55
CA VAL A 17 6.07 7.25 14.39
C VAL A 17 6.89 8.18 13.50
N ASP A 18 7.02 9.44 13.95
CA ASP A 18 7.98 10.43 13.44
C ASP A 18 7.92 10.65 11.92
N GLY A 19 6.94 11.42 11.48
CA GLY A 19 6.82 11.82 10.08
C GLY A 19 6.59 10.66 9.10
N TYR A 20 6.07 9.53 9.59
CA TYR A 20 5.73 8.32 8.81
C TYR A 20 6.94 7.48 8.37
N SER A 21 8.07 7.60 9.07
CA SER A 21 9.32 6.90 8.71
C SER A 21 9.58 5.62 9.50
N ILE A 22 8.88 5.44 10.63
CA ILE A 22 9.07 4.29 11.53
C ILE A 22 7.71 3.58 11.72
N VAL A 23 7.72 2.26 11.58
CA VAL A 23 6.58 1.37 11.82
C VAL A 23 6.88 0.55 13.06
N ASP A 24 6.07 0.74 14.11
CA ASP A 24 6.19 0.04 15.39
C ASP A 24 4.82 -0.54 15.79
N THR A 25 4.78 -1.28 16.89
CA THR A 25 3.55 -1.67 17.58
C THR A 25 3.29 -0.79 18.80
N VAL A 26 2.06 -0.80 19.32
CA VAL A 26 1.76 -0.18 20.62
C VAL A 26 2.61 -0.79 21.74
N GLU A 27 2.94 -2.07 21.67
CA GLU A 27 3.84 -2.72 22.64
C GLU A 27 5.24 -2.09 22.63
N ASP A 28 5.83 -1.87 21.45
CA ASP A 28 7.15 -1.21 21.33
C ASP A 28 7.15 0.20 21.95
N ILE A 29 6.05 0.94 21.77
CA ILE A 29 5.88 2.27 22.40
C ILE A 29 5.82 2.16 23.93
N LEU A 30 5.11 1.16 24.46
CA LEU A 30 4.94 0.94 25.90
C LEU A 30 6.24 0.49 26.57
N GLU A 31 7.07 -0.28 25.87
CA GLU A 31 8.37 -0.73 26.37
C GLU A 31 9.41 0.40 26.48
N ASP A 32 9.28 1.46 25.67
CA ASP A 32 10.24 2.57 25.61
C ASP A 32 9.58 3.97 25.58
N LEU A 33 8.61 4.18 26.48
CA LEU A 33 7.78 5.40 26.51
C LEU A 33 8.58 6.72 26.50
N GLU A 34 9.72 6.78 27.20
CA GLU A 34 10.51 8.01 27.28
C GLU A 34 11.02 8.46 25.90
N ASN A 35 11.41 7.52 25.03
CA ASN A 35 11.86 7.83 23.67
C ASN A 35 10.72 8.28 22.75
N TYR A 36 9.47 7.97 23.08
CA TYR A 36 8.30 8.26 22.26
C TYR A 36 7.46 9.46 22.72
N LYS A 37 7.60 9.91 23.98
CA LYS A 37 6.82 11.04 24.55
C LYS A 37 6.82 12.32 23.73
N THR A 38 7.91 12.60 23.02
CA THR A 38 8.05 13.83 22.21
C THR A 38 7.70 13.64 20.74
N LYS A 39 7.44 12.40 20.32
CA LYS A 39 7.17 12.05 18.92
C LYS A 39 5.68 12.10 18.63
N LYS A 40 5.33 12.38 17.37
CA LYS A 40 3.96 12.20 16.89
C LYS A 40 3.77 10.75 16.49
N ILE A 41 2.73 10.12 17.02
CA ILE A 41 2.41 8.71 16.80
C ILE A 41 0.99 8.64 16.25
N TYR A 42 0.78 7.81 15.25
CA TYR A 42 -0.51 7.69 14.57
C TYR A 42 -0.95 6.24 14.49
N THR A 43 -2.26 6.00 14.64
CA THR A 43 -2.84 4.73 14.18
C THR A 43 -2.70 4.63 12.67
N THR A 44 -2.69 3.41 12.15
CA THR A 44 -2.47 3.17 10.72
C THR A 44 -3.68 2.55 10.04
N THR A 45 -3.79 2.80 8.74
CA THR A 45 -4.54 1.96 7.81
C THR A 45 -3.56 1.30 6.86
N GLY A 46 -3.63 -0.03 6.72
CA GLY A 46 -2.77 -0.77 5.81
C GLY A 46 -3.30 -0.69 4.37
N TYR A 47 -2.41 -0.37 3.44
CA TYR A 47 -2.62 -0.48 2.00
C TYR A 47 -1.74 -1.60 1.46
N HIS A 48 -2.35 -2.67 0.96
CA HIS A 48 -1.63 -3.70 0.23
C HIS A 48 -1.51 -3.28 -1.24
N ALA A 49 -0.30 -3.37 -1.78
CA ALA A 49 -0.09 -3.21 -3.21
C ALA A 49 -0.97 -4.21 -3.98
N LYS A 50 -1.58 -3.73 -5.06
CA LYS A 50 -2.40 -4.53 -5.97
C LYS A 50 -1.97 -4.20 -7.39
N PHE A 51 -1.72 -5.24 -8.16
CA PHE A 51 -1.47 -5.13 -9.60
C PHE A 51 -2.72 -5.59 -10.30
N ASP A 52 -3.25 -4.74 -11.17
CA ASP A 52 -4.35 -5.06 -12.06
C ASP A 52 -3.76 -5.38 -13.43
N ALA A 53 -3.87 -6.63 -13.85
CA ALA A 53 -3.24 -7.08 -15.08
C ALA A 53 -3.75 -6.32 -16.32
N ARG A 54 -5.06 -6.03 -16.38
CA ARG A 54 -5.65 -5.31 -17.50
C ARG A 54 -5.10 -3.89 -17.57
N ARG A 55 -5.10 -3.19 -16.44
CA ARG A 55 -4.58 -1.82 -16.37
C ARG A 55 -3.10 -1.75 -16.73
N ILE A 56 -2.29 -2.71 -16.26
CA ILE A 56 -0.85 -2.74 -16.60
C ILE A 56 -0.63 -2.94 -18.10
N LEU A 57 -1.44 -3.78 -18.75
CA LEU A 57 -1.40 -3.96 -20.21
C LEU A 57 -1.83 -2.69 -20.94
N ASP A 58 -2.93 -2.06 -20.51
CA ASP A 58 -3.42 -0.82 -21.11
C ASP A 58 -2.36 0.31 -20.98
N ASP A 59 -1.80 0.51 -19.78
CA ASP A 59 -0.72 1.47 -19.53
C ASP A 59 0.51 1.16 -20.42
N ALA A 60 0.85 -0.13 -20.63
CA ALA A 60 1.97 -0.53 -21.47
C ALA A 60 1.74 -0.24 -22.96
N ILE A 61 0.51 -0.41 -23.45
CA ILE A 61 0.10 -0.09 -24.83
C ILE A 61 0.11 1.42 -25.03
N GLU A 62 -0.46 2.19 -24.09
CA GLU A 62 -0.47 3.66 -24.13
C GLU A 62 0.95 4.23 -24.19
N ASN A 63 1.88 3.68 -23.40
CA ASN A 63 3.29 4.08 -23.42
C ASN A 63 4.00 3.85 -24.77
N GLN A 64 3.42 3.07 -25.69
CA GLN A 64 3.97 2.91 -27.05
C GLN A 64 3.49 3.98 -28.04
N GLN A 65 2.48 4.77 -27.71
CA GLN A 65 1.92 5.77 -28.63
C GLN A 65 2.95 6.81 -29.09
N GLU A 66 3.96 7.11 -28.26
CA GLU A 66 5.04 8.04 -28.60
C GLU A 66 5.99 7.51 -29.71
N ASN A 67 5.90 6.23 -30.07
CA ASN A 67 6.81 5.59 -31.02
C ASN A 67 6.33 5.64 -32.49
N GLY A 68 5.41 6.54 -32.83
CA GLY A 68 4.94 6.73 -34.20
C GLY A 68 4.09 5.58 -34.73
N MET A 69 3.26 4.99 -33.85
CA MET A 69 2.33 3.91 -34.20
C MET A 69 1.26 4.41 -35.17
N TYR A 70 0.76 3.51 -36.02
CA TYR A 70 -0.33 3.80 -36.96
C TYR A 70 -1.68 3.90 -36.25
N GLU A 71 -2.67 4.49 -36.93
CA GLU A 71 -4.07 4.54 -36.47
C GLU A 71 -4.59 3.11 -36.18
N ASP A 72 -5.39 2.97 -35.12
CA ASP A 72 -6.00 1.72 -34.62
C ASP A 72 -5.02 0.60 -34.21
N TRP A 73 -3.73 0.91 -34.09
CA TRP A 73 -2.72 -0.07 -33.67
C TRP A 73 -2.96 -0.58 -32.24
N ASP A 74 -3.36 0.30 -31.34
CA ASP A 74 -3.71 -0.04 -29.96
C ASP A 74 -4.97 -0.89 -29.89
N GLU A 75 -6.01 -0.56 -30.67
CA GLU A 75 -7.23 -1.37 -30.79
C GLU A 75 -6.91 -2.80 -31.27
N SER A 76 -5.99 -2.93 -32.24
CA SER A 76 -5.56 -4.22 -32.76
C SER A 76 -4.93 -5.08 -31.66
N ILE A 77 -3.99 -4.53 -30.88
CA ILE A 77 -3.36 -5.24 -29.76
C ILE A 77 -4.38 -5.58 -28.68
N GLN A 78 -5.25 -4.64 -28.34
CA GLN A 78 -6.30 -4.88 -27.35
C GLN A 78 -7.24 -6.02 -27.78
N SER A 79 -7.48 -6.16 -29.09
CA SER A 79 -8.32 -7.25 -29.64
C SER A 79 -7.64 -8.61 -29.59
N ASP A 80 -6.30 -8.65 -29.66
CA ASP A 80 -5.50 -9.88 -29.57
C ASP A 80 -5.37 -10.39 -28.12
N ILE A 81 -5.51 -9.51 -27.13
CA ILE A 81 -5.43 -9.86 -25.69
C ILE A 81 -6.75 -10.51 -25.25
N THR A 82 -6.67 -11.79 -24.89
CA THR A 82 -7.85 -12.52 -24.40
C THR A 82 -8.05 -12.34 -22.90
N GLN A 83 -9.26 -12.67 -22.42
CA GLN A 83 -9.53 -12.73 -20.99
C GLN A 83 -8.70 -13.83 -20.29
N GLU A 84 -8.34 -14.90 -21.00
CA GLU A 84 -7.47 -15.97 -20.48
C GLU A 84 -6.07 -15.42 -20.19
N ASP A 85 -5.49 -14.65 -21.12
CA ASP A 85 -4.18 -14.00 -20.94
C ASP A 85 -4.18 -13.07 -19.73
N ILE A 86 -5.23 -12.25 -19.57
CA ILE A 86 -5.39 -11.34 -18.43
C ILE A 86 -5.45 -12.12 -17.11
N ASN A 87 -6.19 -13.22 -17.07
CA ASN A 87 -6.32 -14.06 -15.87
C ASN A 87 -4.99 -14.72 -15.50
N ASP A 88 -4.25 -15.24 -16.48
CA ASP A 88 -2.95 -15.87 -16.26
C ASP A 88 -1.92 -14.86 -15.73
N LEU A 89 -1.90 -13.65 -16.29
CA LEU A 89 -1.06 -12.56 -15.80
C LEU A 89 -1.45 -12.15 -14.37
N GLN A 90 -2.75 -12.06 -14.08
CA GLN A 90 -3.22 -11.74 -12.73
C GLN A 90 -2.75 -12.78 -11.70
N ILE A 91 -2.83 -14.07 -12.04
CA ILE A 91 -2.31 -15.15 -11.18
C ILE A 91 -0.81 -14.97 -10.91
N ILE A 92 -0.03 -14.59 -11.93
CA ILE A 92 1.41 -14.32 -11.77
C ILE A 92 1.64 -13.15 -10.83
N PHE A 93 0.90 -12.04 -11.00
CA PHE A 93 1.03 -10.86 -10.15
C PHE A 93 0.63 -11.15 -8.70
N ASP A 94 -0.49 -11.82 -8.47
CA ASP A 94 -0.93 -12.22 -7.13
C ASP A 94 0.09 -13.14 -6.45
N ARG A 95 0.68 -14.08 -7.21
CA ARG A 95 1.75 -14.94 -6.72
C ARG A 95 3.02 -14.16 -6.36
N ILE A 96 3.36 -13.10 -7.09
CA ILE A 96 4.51 -12.25 -6.74
C ILE A 96 4.18 -11.47 -5.46
N LEU A 97 2.99 -10.84 -5.41
CA LEU A 97 2.56 -10.00 -4.30
C LEU A 97 2.33 -10.77 -3.00
N SER A 98 2.07 -12.08 -3.05
CA SER A 98 1.93 -12.93 -1.86
C SER A 98 3.26 -13.31 -1.19
N ARG A 99 4.42 -13.07 -1.82
CA ARG A 99 5.74 -13.44 -1.28
C ARG A 99 6.25 -12.50 -0.19
N SER A 100 5.74 -11.27 -0.16
CA SER A 100 6.06 -10.26 0.83
C SER A 100 4.77 -9.61 1.30
N SER A 101 4.81 -8.91 2.43
CA SER A 101 3.63 -8.20 2.93
C SER A 101 3.13 -7.16 1.92
N ASN A 102 4.04 -6.45 1.23
CA ASN A 102 3.75 -5.39 0.27
C ASN A 102 2.73 -4.38 0.81
N ILE A 103 2.85 -4.09 2.12
CA ILE A 103 1.98 -3.17 2.85
C ILE A 103 2.69 -1.84 2.97
N ALA A 104 2.00 -0.77 2.58
CA ALA A 104 2.28 0.56 3.07
C ALA A 104 1.30 0.87 4.20
N TYR A 105 1.74 1.63 5.19
CA TYR A 105 0.85 2.16 6.23
C TYR A 105 0.63 3.63 5.97
N GLU A 106 -0.63 4.06 6.05
CA GLU A 106 -1.01 5.47 6.04
C GLU A 106 -1.51 5.88 7.42
N ALA A 107 -1.19 7.09 7.84
CA ALA A 107 -1.62 7.60 9.14
C ALA A 107 -3.10 8.00 9.14
N ASP A 108 -3.83 7.58 10.18
CA ASP A 108 -5.26 7.84 10.36
C ASP A 108 -5.52 8.81 11.52
N LYS A 109 -5.36 8.36 12.77
CA LYS A 109 -5.66 9.16 13.98
C LYS A 109 -4.41 9.41 14.79
N LEU A 110 -4.32 10.60 15.40
CA LEU A 110 -3.21 10.93 16.29
C LEU A 110 -3.41 10.18 17.61
N ILE A 111 -2.37 9.53 18.09
CA ILE A 111 -2.37 8.86 19.38
C ILE A 111 -1.92 9.85 20.46
N GLU A 112 -2.69 9.88 21.55
CA GLU A 112 -2.36 10.59 22.77
C GLU A 112 -1.84 9.59 23.81
N ILE A 113 -0.61 9.81 24.29
CA ILE A 113 -0.04 9.04 25.40
C ILE A 113 -0.65 9.57 26.69
N ASP A 114 -1.57 8.81 27.29
CA ASP A 114 -2.38 9.23 28.44
C ASP A 114 -1.96 8.58 29.77
N MET A 115 -0.69 8.19 29.87
CA MET A 115 -0.08 7.49 31.00
C MET A 115 1.00 8.31 31.70
#